data_AF-A0A348SD70-F1
#
_entry.id   AF-A0A348SD70-F1
#
_cell.length_a   1.000
_cell.length_b   1.000
_cell.length_c   1.000
_cell.angle_alpha   90.00
_cell.angle_beta   90.00
_cell.angle_gamma   90.00
#
_symmetry.space_group_name_H-M   'P 1'
#
loop_
_entity.id
_entity.type
_entity.pdbx_description
1 polymer ?
#
loop_
_entity_poly.entity_id
_entity_poly.type
_entity_poly.pdbx_seq_one_letter_code
_entity_poly.pdbx_strand_id
1 'polypeptide(L)'
;MDATEILKSNAAAAAAADAAWVNPRDPAKAVGADGLPLRSRRAPKWADVPNEQWDDWRWQLSNRVNTLEEIGEILELTDDEREGLSADGKFRVDITPYFISLIDPKDPNDPIRRQVIPVGSEQQAFTAMMEDSLGEDRHSPVPGLVHRYPDRVLMLVTTQCASYCRYCTRSRIVGDPTQNFNSKDHEAQLDYLRRTPQVRDVLISGGDGLTLAPKLFEKILRGLRDIPHIEIIRIGSRVPVFMPQRIDDELCEMLAKYHPLWMNLHFNHAQEITPEVSRAVDKLTRAGIPVGNQSVLLAGVNDCVHIMRKLVHKLVENRIRPYYIYQCDLVEGSGHFRTPVGKGLEIIEGLRGHTSGYAVPTYVIDSPGGGGKIPVMPNYLISYSDHKVVLRNYEGYISTYEEPEHYTRHDAAKCVDCRAARPEPGQEGVYGLLAGHQMWIEPKGHAEIHSRGNTEAHRLQDPSKWQPLGIGGAIEGSAGAPLKVLQASAAAQDLPSGTEERPKEGEPTAAAHGELL
;
A
#
# COMPACT_ATOMS: atom_id res chain seq x y z
N MET A 1 63.33 14.41 29.60
CA MET A 1 61.93 14.45 29.16
C MET A 1 61.08 14.31 30.40
N ASP A 2 60.36 15.37 30.74
CA ASP A 2 59.56 15.48 31.95
C ASP A 2 58.42 14.44 31.89
N ALA A 3 58.18 13.71 32.99
CA ALA A 3 57.08 12.74 33.08
C ALA A 3 55.72 13.38 32.79
N THR A 4 55.63 14.70 33.00
CA THR A 4 54.47 15.54 32.70
C THR A 4 54.25 15.75 31.20
N GLU A 5 55.31 15.75 30.38
CA GLU A 5 55.20 15.84 28.92
C GLU A 5 54.76 14.50 28.30
N ILE A 6 55.24 13.38 28.83
CA ILE A 6 54.85 12.03 28.38
C ILE A 6 53.37 11.74 28.70
N LEU A 7 52.88 12.17 29.87
CA LEU A 7 51.47 12.05 30.23
C LEU A 7 50.57 12.94 29.34
N LYS A 8 51.03 14.15 28.99
CA LYS A 8 50.32 15.02 28.05
C LYS A 8 50.33 14.48 26.62
N SER A 9 51.43 13.89 26.15
CA SER A 9 51.50 13.27 24.82
C SER A 9 50.64 12.02 24.74
N ASN A 10 50.58 11.22 25.81
CA ASN A 10 49.73 10.03 25.88
C ASN A 10 48.25 10.38 26.03
N ALA A 11 47.90 11.46 26.74
CA ALA A 11 46.53 11.97 26.81
C ALA A 11 46.08 12.58 25.47
N ALA A 12 46.96 13.29 24.76
CA ALA A 12 46.67 13.80 23.42
C ALA A 12 46.57 12.67 22.37
N ALA A 13 47.40 11.62 22.47
CA ALA A 13 47.31 10.44 21.62
C ALA A 13 46.08 9.58 21.93
N ALA A 14 45.65 9.49 23.20
CA ALA A 14 44.41 8.84 23.60
C ALA A 14 43.18 9.65 23.15
N ALA A 15 43.22 10.98 23.23
CA ALA A 15 42.15 11.86 22.71
C ALA A 15 42.09 11.85 21.17
N ALA A 16 43.22 11.68 20.48
CA ALA A 16 43.25 11.48 19.02
C ALA A 16 42.79 10.07 18.61
N ALA A 17 42.96 9.06 19.47
CA ALA A 17 42.40 7.72 19.29
C ALA A 17 40.89 7.64 19.59
N ASP A 18 40.32 8.68 20.22
CA ASP A 18 38.89 8.81 20.56
C ASP A 18 38.14 9.72 19.57
N ALA A 19 38.69 9.95 18.38
CA ALA A 19 37.91 10.46 17.26
C ALA A 19 36.83 9.42 16.92
N ALA A 20 35.63 9.63 17.45
CA ALA A 20 34.48 8.73 17.27
C ALA A 20 34.41 8.27 15.80
N TRP A 21 34.57 6.97 15.58
CA TRP A 21 34.53 6.40 14.23
C TRP A 21 33.23 6.82 13.54
N VAL A 22 33.34 7.56 12.43
CA VAL A 22 32.20 7.99 11.61
C VAL A 22 32.06 6.99 10.47
N ASN A 23 30.89 6.35 10.36
CA ASN A 23 30.59 5.47 9.24
C ASN A 23 30.51 6.30 7.94
N PRO A 24 31.45 6.15 6.99
CA PRO A 24 31.44 6.93 5.76
C PRO A 24 30.30 6.52 4.80
N ARG A 25 29.61 5.41 5.09
CA ARG A 25 28.44 4.92 4.33
C ARG A 25 27.10 5.38 4.88
N ASP A 26 27.07 6.11 6.02
CA ASP A 26 25.82 6.63 6.57
C ASP A 26 25.34 7.82 5.72
N PRO A 27 24.25 7.68 4.94
CA PRO A 27 23.80 8.74 4.04
C PRO A 27 23.35 10.00 4.78
N ALA A 28 22.91 9.89 6.05
CA ALA A 28 22.52 11.04 6.86
C ALA A 28 23.74 11.85 7.36
N LYS A 29 24.93 11.24 7.41
CA LYS A 29 26.18 11.87 7.83
C LYS A 29 27.09 12.25 6.66
N ALA A 30 26.59 12.20 5.43
CA ALA A 30 27.35 12.59 4.25
C ALA A 30 27.78 14.07 4.35
N VAL A 31 29.07 14.33 4.16
CA VAL A 31 29.68 15.66 4.18
C VAL A 31 30.32 15.99 2.83
N GLY A 32 30.33 17.27 2.48
CA GLY A 32 31.03 17.80 1.30
C GLY A 32 32.54 17.90 1.51
N ALA A 33 33.26 18.35 0.47
CA ALA A 33 34.71 18.59 0.53
C ALA A 33 35.10 19.71 1.51
N ASP A 34 34.15 20.57 1.87
CA ASP A 34 34.26 21.64 2.86
C ASP A 34 34.03 21.15 4.31
N GLY A 35 33.72 19.87 4.50
CA GLY A 35 33.41 19.28 5.80
C GLY A 35 32.01 19.62 6.34
N LEU A 36 31.19 20.35 5.58
CA LEU A 36 29.82 20.67 5.94
C LEU A 36 28.87 19.56 5.49
N PRO A 37 27.68 19.42 6.10
CA PRO A 37 26.67 18.46 5.65
C PRO A 37 26.38 18.65 4.16
N LEU A 38 26.43 17.55 3.40
CA LEU A 38 26.17 17.58 1.96
C LEU A 38 24.74 18.09 1.71
N ARG A 39 24.57 18.89 0.65
CA ARG A 39 23.28 19.48 0.26
C ARG A 39 22.98 19.23 -1.21
N SER A 40 21.70 19.14 -1.53
CA SER A 40 21.24 19.13 -2.91
C SER A 40 21.48 20.48 -3.58
N ARG A 41 21.54 20.49 -4.92
CA ARG A 41 21.61 21.73 -5.69
C ARG A 41 20.37 22.61 -5.42
N ARG A 42 20.54 23.93 -5.58
CA ARG A 42 19.46 24.91 -5.66
C ARG A 42 19.37 25.43 -7.08
N ALA A 43 18.17 25.73 -7.56
CA ALA A 43 18.02 26.45 -8.82
C ALA A 43 18.68 27.85 -8.70
N PRO A 44 19.23 28.41 -9.80
CA PRO A 44 19.92 29.71 -9.79
C PRO A 44 19.10 30.83 -9.14
N LYS A 45 17.77 30.82 -9.31
CA LYS A 45 16.82 31.76 -8.69
C LYS A 45 16.95 31.86 -7.16
N TRP A 46 17.41 30.82 -6.49
CA TRP A 46 17.57 30.76 -5.03
C TRP A 46 19.02 30.51 -4.58
N ALA A 47 20.01 30.79 -5.44
CA ALA A 47 21.42 30.60 -5.12
C ALA A 47 21.84 31.41 -3.87
N ASP A 48 21.33 32.64 -3.75
CA ASP A 48 21.71 33.58 -2.68
C ASP A 48 20.80 33.52 -1.45
N VAL A 49 19.80 32.62 -1.41
CA VAL A 49 18.93 32.47 -0.25
C VAL A 49 19.74 31.93 0.94
N PRO A 50 19.75 32.61 2.10
CA PRO A 50 20.47 32.12 3.28
C PRO A 50 20.03 30.72 3.70
N ASN A 51 20.97 29.89 4.18
CA ASN A 51 20.67 28.51 4.59
C ASN A 51 19.57 28.43 5.65
N GLU A 52 19.57 29.33 6.62
CA GLU A 52 18.53 29.40 7.66
C GLU A 52 17.13 29.56 7.07
N GLN A 53 17.00 30.40 6.05
CA GLN A 53 15.73 30.62 5.36
C GLN A 53 15.37 29.44 4.44
N TRP A 54 16.35 28.87 3.73
CA TRP A 54 16.14 27.68 2.90
C TRP A 54 15.72 26.45 3.71
N ASP A 55 16.25 26.31 4.93
CA ASP A 55 15.97 25.22 5.84
C ASP A 55 14.66 25.43 6.64
N ASP A 56 14.01 26.59 6.53
CA ASP A 56 12.66 26.81 7.08
C ASP A 56 11.58 26.28 6.13
N TRP A 57 10.86 25.26 6.60
CA TRP A 57 9.75 24.66 5.85
C TRP A 57 8.61 25.66 5.57
N ARG A 58 8.42 26.68 6.42
CA ARG A 58 7.40 27.72 6.17
C ARG A 58 7.80 28.58 4.99
N TRP A 59 9.07 28.96 4.91
CA TRP A 59 9.60 29.66 3.74
C TRP A 59 9.44 28.82 2.46
N GLN A 60 9.73 27.52 2.52
CA GLN A 60 9.52 26.62 1.38
C GLN A 60 8.06 26.60 0.90
N LEU A 61 7.07 26.61 1.80
CA LEU A 61 5.65 26.68 1.45
C LEU A 61 5.21 28.05 0.91
N SER A 62 5.76 29.14 1.45
CA SER A 62 5.42 30.50 1.03
C SER A 62 6.05 30.90 -0.32
N ASN A 63 7.10 30.21 -0.76
CA ASN A 63 7.84 30.51 -1.99
C ASN A 63 7.64 29.43 -3.08
N ARG A 64 6.54 28.68 -2.99
CA ARG A 64 6.19 27.71 -4.04
C ARG A 64 5.95 28.42 -5.36
N VAL A 65 6.38 27.79 -6.44
CA VAL A 65 6.12 28.25 -7.80
C VAL A 65 4.92 27.52 -8.38
N ASN A 66 4.09 28.23 -9.12
CA ASN A 66 2.86 27.67 -9.69
C ASN A 66 2.43 28.27 -11.04
N THR A 67 3.08 29.32 -11.53
CA THR A 67 2.76 29.88 -12.85
C THR A 67 3.73 29.42 -13.93
N LEU A 68 3.29 29.58 -15.19
CA LEU A 68 4.11 29.30 -16.37
C LEU A 68 5.40 30.12 -16.36
N GLU A 69 5.30 31.41 -15.99
CA GLU A 69 6.41 32.36 -15.95
C GLU A 69 7.41 31.97 -14.87
N GLU A 70 6.94 31.74 -13.64
CA GLU A 70 7.79 31.39 -12.49
C GLU A 70 8.56 30.09 -12.72
N ILE A 71 7.91 29.09 -13.33
CA ILE A 71 8.53 27.80 -13.66
C ILE A 71 9.47 27.96 -14.86
N GLY A 72 9.11 28.78 -15.85
CA GLY A 72 9.93 29.07 -17.04
C GLY A 72 11.22 29.85 -16.73
N GLU A 73 11.30 30.54 -15.59
CA GLU A 73 12.55 31.13 -15.07
C GLU A 73 13.55 30.06 -14.57
N ILE A 74 13.06 28.85 -14.28
CA ILE A 74 13.85 27.77 -13.65
C ILE A 74 14.16 26.65 -14.65
N LEU A 75 13.20 26.33 -15.53
CA LEU A 75 13.25 25.19 -16.43
C LEU A 75 13.12 25.62 -17.90
N GLU A 76 13.83 24.93 -18.80
CA GLU A 76 13.56 25.05 -20.24
C GLU A 76 12.26 24.27 -20.54
N LEU A 77 11.13 24.97 -20.61
CA LEU A 77 9.80 24.37 -20.82
C LEU A 77 9.56 23.94 -22.27
N THR A 78 9.10 22.70 -22.44
CA THR A 78 8.62 22.16 -23.72
C THR A 78 7.25 22.74 -24.09
N ASP A 79 6.86 22.63 -25.36
CA ASP A 79 5.55 23.11 -25.81
C ASP A 79 4.39 22.39 -25.12
N ASP A 80 4.51 21.08 -24.88
CA ASP A 80 3.51 20.26 -24.17
C ASP A 80 3.34 20.70 -22.70
N GLU A 81 4.42 21.12 -22.05
CA GLU A 81 4.35 21.66 -20.68
C GLU A 81 3.80 23.08 -20.64
N ARG A 82 4.10 23.90 -21.66
CA ARG A 82 3.48 25.22 -21.80
C ARG A 82 1.97 25.06 -21.96
N GLU A 83 1.53 24.13 -22.81
CA GLU A 83 0.12 23.79 -22.95
C GLU A 83 -0.49 23.32 -21.63
N GLY A 84 0.14 22.36 -20.94
CA GLY A 84 -0.34 21.83 -19.66
C GLY A 84 -0.42 22.89 -18.55
N LEU A 85 0.59 23.78 -18.45
CA LEU A 85 0.61 24.87 -17.48
C LEU A 85 -0.40 25.98 -17.81
N SER A 86 -0.72 26.19 -19.09
CA SER A 86 -1.72 27.16 -19.53
C SER A 86 -3.14 26.61 -19.60
N ALA A 87 -3.33 25.29 -19.48
CA ALA A 87 -4.64 24.66 -19.59
C ALA A 87 -5.65 25.17 -18.54
N ASP A 88 -6.88 25.40 -18.99
CA ASP A 88 -8.04 25.70 -18.16
C ASP A 88 -8.47 24.45 -17.39
N GLY A 89 -8.89 24.60 -16.13
CA GLY A 89 -9.33 23.47 -15.31
C GLY A 89 -8.23 22.47 -14.94
N LYS A 90 -6.94 22.78 -15.23
CA LYS A 90 -5.82 21.92 -14.82
C LYS A 90 -5.82 21.66 -13.32
N PHE A 91 -5.40 20.46 -12.95
CA PHE A 91 -5.14 20.13 -11.56
C PHE A 91 -4.09 21.08 -10.97
N ARG A 92 -4.30 21.48 -9.71
CA ARG A 92 -3.49 22.49 -9.01
C ARG A 92 -1.99 22.27 -9.16
N VAL A 93 -1.26 23.35 -9.37
CA VAL A 93 0.20 23.39 -9.44
C VAL A 93 0.68 24.17 -8.23
N ASP A 94 1.60 23.58 -7.47
CA ASP A 94 2.46 24.27 -6.51
C ASP A 94 3.66 23.36 -6.29
N ILE A 95 4.87 23.90 -6.40
CA ILE A 95 6.11 23.13 -6.26
C ILE A 95 7.05 23.87 -5.32
N THR A 96 7.56 23.20 -4.30
CA THR A 96 8.51 23.81 -3.36
C THR A 96 9.81 24.19 -4.06
N PRO A 97 10.48 25.30 -3.65
CA PRO A 97 11.80 25.65 -4.12
C PRO A 97 12.80 24.49 -4.04
N TYR A 98 12.76 23.74 -2.93
CA TYR A 98 13.58 22.55 -2.76
C TYR A 98 13.35 21.50 -3.84
N PHE A 99 12.09 21.11 -4.10
CA PHE A 99 11.81 19.98 -4.97
C PHE A 99 12.04 20.33 -6.45
N ILE A 100 11.62 21.53 -6.89
CA ILE A 100 11.86 21.95 -8.27
C ILE A 100 13.35 22.10 -8.57
N SER A 101 14.17 22.45 -7.58
CA SER A 101 15.63 22.53 -7.72
C SER A 101 16.30 21.18 -8.00
N LEU A 102 15.62 20.06 -7.73
CA LEU A 102 16.15 18.72 -8.03
C LEU A 102 16.07 18.40 -9.53
N ILE A 103 15.21 19.07 -10.29
CA ILE A 103 15.01 18.82 -11.73
C ILE A 103 16.22 19.29 -12.53
N ASP A 104 16.67 18.48 -13.50
CA ASP A 104 17.59 18.96 -14.52
C ASP A 104 16.85 19.91 -15.48
N PRO A 105 17.22 21.21 -15.54
CA PRO A 105 16.50 22.19 -16.35
C PRO A 105 16.46 21.86 -17.84
N LYS A 106 17.42 21.06 -18.33
CA LYS A 106 17.62 20.76 -19.76
C LYS A 106 17.16 19.38 -20.17
N ASP A 107 16.83 18.50 -19.23
CA ASP A 107 16.33 17.16 -19.53
C ASP A 107 14.79 17.16 -19.49
N PRO A 108 14.10 17.13 -20.65
CA PRO A 108 12.64 17.04 -20.69
C PRO A 108 12.13 15.69 -20.18
N ASN A 109 12.99 14.67 -20.08
CA ASN A 109 12.65 13.35 -19.57
C ASN A 109 13.04 13.16 -18.09
N ASP A 110 13.45 14.22 -17.39
CA ASP A 110 13.82 14.14 -15.99
C ASP A 110 12.67 13.53 -15.17
N PRO A 111 12.92 12.46 -14.38
CA PRO A 111 11.87 11.74 -13.68
C PRO A 111 11.29 12.53 -12.51
N ILE A 112 11.97 13.56 -11.98
CA ILE A 112 11.40 14.47 -10.98
C ILE A 112 10.44 15.43 -11.67
N ARG A 113 10.84 15.98 -12.82
CA ARG A 113 10.06 16.91 -13.64
C ARG A 113 8.68 16.37 -13.99
N ARG A 114 8.65 15.15 -14.54
CA ARG A 114 7.41 14.47 -14.94
C ARG A 114 6.42 14.35 -13.79
N GLN A 115 6.87 14.30 -12.54
CA GLN A 115 5.97 14.10 -11.40
C GLN A 115 5.25 15.36 -10.94
N VAL A 116 5.68 16.56 -11.35
CA VAL A 116 5.17 17.84 -10.82
C VAL A 116 4.87 18.91 -11.88
N ILE A 117 5.47 18.84 -13.06
CA ILE A 117 5.18 19.77 -14.16
C ILE A 117 4.01 19.23 -14.99
N PRO A 118 2.90 19.98 -15.14
CA PRO A 118 1.80 19.56 -15.97
C PRO A 118 2.16 19.45 -17.45
N VAL A 119 1.53 18.50 -18.14
CA VAL A 119 1.63 18.33 -19.59
C VAL A 119 0.25 18.34 -20.24
N GLY A 120 0.15 18.68 -21.53
CA GLY A 120 -1.11 18.73 -22.28
C GLY A 120 -1.84 17.38 -22.29
N SER A 121 -1.09 16.27 -22.27
CA SER A 121 -1.68 14.92 -22.21
C SER A 121 -2.50 14.61 -20.96
N GLU A 122 -2.41 15.44 -19.89
CA GLU A 122 -3.30 15.33 -18.74
C GLU A 122 -4.76 15.66 -19.06
N GLN A 123 -5.00 16.46 -20.10
CA GLN A 123 -6.36 16.84 -20.52
C GLN A 123 -7.03 15.76 -21.38
N GLN A 124 -6.31 14.67 -21.71
CA GLN A 124 -6.81 13.62 -22.57
C GLN A 124 -7.52 12.53 -21.76
N ALA A 125 -8.81 12.36 -22.01
CA ALA A 125 -9.58 11.27 -21.45
C ALA A 125 -9.09 9.91 -21.98
N PHE A 126 -9.21 8.87 -21.15
CA PHE A 126 -8.87 7.50 -21.51
C PHE A 126 -9.95 6.51 -21.07
N THR A 127 -9.93 5.30 -21.63
CA THR A 127 -10.91 4.27 -21.30
C THR A 127 -10.87 3.88 -19.82
N ALA A 128 -12.04 3.86 -19.19
CA ALA A 128 -12.24 3.60 -17.76
C ALA A 128 -11.66 4.66 -16.81
N MET A 129 -11.36 5.87 -17.30
CA MET A 129 -11.07 7.02 -16.45
C MET A 129 -12.27 7.34 -15.56
N MET A 130 -12.00 7.64 -14.28
CA MET A 130 -12.99 7.97 -13.26
C MET A 130 -12.43 9.04 -12.32
N GLU A 131 -13.28 9.95 -11.86
CA GLU A 131 -12.92 10.94 -10.84
C GLU A 131 -12.51 10.29 -9.50
N ASP A 132 -13.28 9.29 -9.05
CA ASP A 132 -13.00 8.45 -7.87
C ASP A 132 -12.96 6.97 -8.25
N SER A 133 -11.86 6.55 -8.88
CA SER A 133 -11.69 5.14 -9.29
C SER A 133 -11.69 4.16 -8.12
N LEU A 134 -11.27 4.61 -6.93
CA LEU A 134 -11.11 3.76 -5.75
C LEU A 134 -12.36 3.70 -4.85
N GLY A 135 -13.42 4.41 -5.21
CA GLY A 135 -14.67 4.46 -4.45
C GLY A 135 -14.46 4.93 -3.02
N GLU A 136 -13.54 5.87 -2.79
CA GLU A 136 -13.27 6.43 -1.47
C GLU A 136 -14.49 7.15 -0.91
N ASP A 137 -15.15 7.96 -1.74
CA ASP A 137 -16.28 8.77 -1.31
C ASP A 137 -17.50 7.88 -1.04
N ARG A 138 -17.65 6.82 -1.85
CA ARG A 138 -18.69 5.80 -1.67
C ARG A 138 -18.56 5.02 -0.36
N HIS A 139 -17.34 4.82 0.12
CA HIS A 139 -17.05 4.09 1.36
C HIS A 139 -16.77 5.03 2.55
N SER A 140 -17.34 6.25 2.51
CA SER A 140 -17.12 7.29 3.52
C SER A 140 -18.31 7.40 4.50
N PRO A 141 -18.29 6.77 5.69
CA PRO A 141 -19.36 6.91 6.68
C PRO A 141 -19.58 8.34 7.20
N VAL A 142 -18.53 9.16 7.21
CA VAL A 142 -18.57 10.60 7.54
C VAL A 142 -17.58 11.34 6.63
N PRO A 143 -17.71 12.66 6.42
CA PRO A 143 -16.78 13.42 5.57
C PRO A 143 -15.31 13.20 5.94
N GLY A 144 -14.51 12.81 4.95
CA GLY A 144 -13.07 12.60 5.11
C GLY A 144 -12.65 11.35 5.88
N LEU A 145 -13.55 10.39 6.13
CA LEU A 145 -13.19 9.10 6.73
C LEU A 145 -13.64 7.96 5.82
N VAL A 146 -12.70 7.24 5.23
CA VAL A 146 -12.98 6.09 4.37
C VAL A 146 -12.82 4.80 5.16
N HIS A 147 -13.88 4.01 5.28
CA HIS A 147 -13.89 2.71 5.96
C HIS A 147 -14.21 1.59 4.98
N ARG A 148 -13.18 1.16 4.24
CA ARG A 148 -13.29 0.14 3.19
C ARG A 148 -13.00 -1.27 3.69
N TYR A 149 -11.99 -1.41 4.55
CA TYR A 149 -11.54 -2.70 5.08
C TYR A 149 -12.12 -2.92 6.48
N PRO A 150 -12.21 -4.18 6.97
CA PRO A 150 -12.89 -4.48 8.23
C PRO A 150 -12.35 -3.72 9.46
N ASP A 151 -11.03 -3.60 9.56
CA ASP A 151 -10.35 -3.26 10.80
C ASP A 151 -9.64 -1.89 10.78
N ARG A 152 -9.77 -1.13 9.69
CA ARG A 152 -8.94 0.06 9.47
C ARG A 152 -9.58 1.11 8.59
N VAL A 153 -9.22 2.35 8.86
CA VAL A 153 -9.74 3.52 8.15
C VAL A 153 -8.63 4.38 7.55
N LEU A 154 -9.01 5.17 6.56
CA LEU A 154 -8.24 6.29 6.03
C LEU A 154 -8.93 7.59 6.47
N MET A 155 -8.20 8.44 7.20
CA MET A 155 -8.67 9.72 7.75
C MET A 155 -8.02 10.87 6.98
N LEU A 156 -8.79 11.54 6.13
CA LEU A 156 -8.38 12.74 5.41
C LEU A 156 -8.51 13.95 6.33
N VAL A 157 -7.38 14.55 6.68
CA VAL A 157 -7.33 15.67 7.65
C VAL A 157 -7.14 17.03 6.98
N THR A 158 -6.72 17.04 5.72
CA THR A 158 -6.56 18.24 4.89
C THR A 158 -6.62 17.89 3.41
N THR A 159 -6.89 18.86 2.55
CA THR A 159 -6.71 18.75 1.09
C THR A 159 -5.40 19.37 0.59
N GLN A 160 -4.56 19.93 1.47
CA GLN A 160 -3.33 20.62 1.07
C GLN A 160 -2.12 19.68 1.00
N CYS A 161 -1.28 19.87 -0.02
CA CYS A 161 0.04 19.24 -0.14
C CYS A 161 1.14 20.31 -0.17
N ALA A 162 2.38 19.93 0.19
CA ALA A 162 3.55 20.79 -0.02
C ALA A 162 3.82 21.00 -1.52
N SER A 163 3.72 19.94 -2.32
CA SER A 163 3.68 20.01 -3.78
C SER A 163 2.67 19.01 -4.33
N TYR A 164 2.16 19.25 -5.54
CA TYR A 164 1.07 18.46 -6.13
C TYR A 164 1.60 17.50 -7.20
N CYS A 165 1.40 16.20 -6.96
CA CYS A 165 1.81 15.15 -7.89
C CYS A 165 0.87 15.13 -9.11
N ARG A 166 1.41 15.05 -10.33
CA ARG A 166 0.58 14.95 -11.56
C ARG A 166 -0.18 13.63 -11.73
N TYR A 167 0.14 12.63 -10.91
CA TYR A 167 -0.54 11.34 -10.84
C TYR A 167 -1.37 11.18 -9.54
N CYS A 168 -1.80 12.30 -8.93
CA CYS A 168 -2.52 12.27 -7.65
C CYS A 168 -3.85 11.52 -7.75
N THR A 169 -3.99 10.44 -6.98
CA THR A 169 -5.20 9.60 -6.93
C THR A 169 -6.43 10.32 -6.36
N ARG A 170 -6.22 11.47 -5.71
CA ARG A 170 -7.26 12.31 -5.11
C ARG A 170 -7.32 13.70 -5.75
N SER A 171 -6.92 13.82 -7.02
CA SER A 171 -6.93 15.10 -7.75
C SER A 171 -8.31 15.79 -7.75
N ARG A 172 -9.39 15.01 -7.60
CA ARG A 172 -10.77 15.51 -7.43
C ARG A 172 -11.02 16.44 -6.23
N ILE A 173 -10.27 16.28 -5.13
CA ILE A 173 -10.48 17.07 -3.89
C ILE A 173 -9.20 17.73 -3.39
N VAL A 174 -8.03 17.13 -3.62
CA VAL A 174 -6.75 17.64 -3.16
C VAL A 174 -6.43 18.94 -3.90
N GLY A 175 -5.96 19.95 -3.18
CA GLY A 175 -5.66 21.25 -3.76
C GLY A 175 -6.84 22.21 -3.89
N ASP A 176 -8.08 21.73 -3.74
CA ASP A 176 -9.27 22.57 -3.65
C ASP A 176 -9.48 23.07 -2.20
N PRO A 177 -9.37 24.39 -1.94
CA PRO A 177 -9.59 24.95 -0.61
C PRO A 177 -11.02 24.78 -0.11
N THR A 178 -12.01 24.64 -1.01
CA THR A 178 -13.43 24.51 -0.65
C THR A 178 -13.78 23.11 -0.13
N GLN A 179 -12.94 22.11 -0.43
CA GLN A 179 -13.09 20.72 0.01
C GLN A 179 -12.29 20.41 1.29
N ASN A 180 -11.70 21.41 1.93
CA ASN A 180 -10.83 21.19 3.09
C ASN A 180 -11.63 20.85 4.37
N PHE A 181 -11.02 20.05 5.24
CA PHE A 181 -11.67 19.56 6.46
C PHE A 181 -11.48 20.52 7.63
N ASN A 182 -12.57 20.88 8.29
CA ASN A 182 -12.55 21.77 9.46
C ASN A 182 -12.64 20.97 10.77
N SER A 183 -12.62 21.67 11.91
CA SER A 183 -12.66 21.03 13.23
C SER A 183 -13.93 20.21 13.50
N LYS A 184 -15.08 20.56 12.89
CA LYS A 184 -16.32 19.79 12.99
C LYS A 184 -16.19 18.45 12.26
N ASP A 185 -15.54 18.45 11.10
CA ASP A 185 -15.29 17.24 10.33
C ASP A 185 -14.34 16.32 11.10
N HIS A 186 -13.23 16.86 11.62
CA HIS A 186 -12.29 16.08 12.44
C HIS A 186 -12.96 15.46 13.67
N GLU A 187 -13.86 16.18 14.35
CA GLU A 187 -14.60 15.61 15.49
C GLU A 187 -15.58 14.52 15.04
N ALA A 188 -16.30 14.70 13.92
CA ALA A 188 -17.19 13.68 13.38
C ALA A 188 -16.43 12.39 13.01
N GLN A 189 -15.21 12.52 12.49
CA GLN A 189 -14.30 11.40 12.21
C GLN A 189 -13.92 10.66 13.51
N LEU A 190 -13.53 11.39 14.56
CA LEU A 190 -13.22 10.80 15.87
C LEU A 190 -14.45 10.14 16.53
N ASP A 191 -15.62 10.76 16.44
CA ASP A 191 -16.88 10.23 16.97
C ASP A 191 -17.31 8.93 16.28
N TYR A 192 -17.04 8.79 14.99
CA TYR A 192 -17.24 7.53 14.29
C TYR A 192 -16.33 6.43 14.87
N LEU A 193 -15.04 6.75 15.06
CA LEU A 193 -14.05 5.81 15.59
C LEU A 193 -14.36 5.38 17.02
N ARG A 194 -14.79 6.30 17.89
CA ARG A 194 -15.21 5.98 19.27
C ARG A 194 -16.36 4.96 19.31
N ARG A 195 -17.26 5.01 18.32
CA ARG A 195 -18.45 4.14 18.24
C ARG A 195 -18.22 2.86 17.43
N THR A 196 -17.03 2.68 16.85
CA THR A 196 -16.73 1.59 15.92
C THR A 196 -15.52 0.79 16.42
N PRO A 197 -15.69 -0.08 17.44
CA PRO A 197 -14.58 -0.77 18.12
C PRO A 197 -13.84 -1.80 17.26
N GLN A 198 -14.36 -2.18 16.09
CA GLN A 198 -13.66 -3.05 15.14
C GLN A 198 -12.42 -2.38 14.51
N VAL A 199 -12.39 -1.05 14.44
CA VAL A 199 -11.28 -0.31 13.84
C VAL A 199 -10.12 -0.29 14.82
N ARG A 200 -8.96 -0.81 14.41
CA ARG A 200 -7.72 -0.82 15.21
C ARG A 200 -6.61 0.04 14.62
N ASP A 201 -6.68 0.34 13.32
CA ASP A 201 -5.64 1.04 12.55
C ASP A 201 -6.24 2.27 11.84
N VAL A 202 -5.65 3.43 12.12
CA VAL A 202 -6.06 4.71 11.51
C VAL A 202 -4.90 5.28 10.71
N LEU A 203 -5.10 5.43 9.39
CA LEU A 203 -4.16 6.10 8.49
C LEU A 203 -4.55 7.57 8.29
N ILE A 204 -3.79 8.49 8.87
CA ILE A 204 -3.89 9.92 8.61
C ILE A 204 -3.31 10.23 7.22
N SER A 205 -4.11 10.88 6.38
CA SER A 205 -3.80 11.22 4.99
C SER A 205 -4.64 12.42 4.53
N GLY A 206 -4.94 12.51 3.23
CA GLY A 206 -5.64 13.64 2.61
C GLY A 206 -4.87 14.12 1.39
N GLY A 207 -4.55 15.41 1.39
CA GLY A 207 -3.35 15.92 0.74
C GLY A 207 -2.12 15.41 1.49
N ASP A 208 -1.69 16.14 2.52
CA ASP A 208 -0.60 15.72 3.40
C ASP A 208 -0.74 16.32 4.81
N GLY A 209 -0.92 15.47 5.82
CA GLY A 209 -1.13 15.89 7.20
C GLY A 209 0.02 16.70 7.80
N LEU A 210 1.25 16.55 7.29
CA LEU A 210 2.41 17.30 7.79
C LEU A 210 2.45 18.77 7.31
N THR A 211 1.53 19.18 6.43
CA THR A 211 1.32 20.59 6.07
C THR A 211 0.50 21.35 7.13
N LEU A 212 -0.19 20.64 8.01
CA LEU A 212 -0.99 21.26 9.07
C LEU A 212 -0.10 21.95 10.10
N ALA A 213 -0.66 22.99 10.73
CA ALA A 213 -0.05 23.63 11.88
C ALA A 213 0.22 22.60 13.00
N PRO A 214 1.40 22.62 13.66
CA PRO A 214 1.78 21.58 14.63
C PRO A 214 0.73 21.32 15.71
N LYS A 215 0.13 22.38 16.28
CA LYS A 215 -0.91 22.27 17.31
C LYS A 215 -2.18 21.54 16.83
N LEU A 216 -2.58 21.77 15.59
CA LEU A 216 -3.76 21.10 15.02
C LEU A 216 -3.46 19.63 14.74
N PHE A 217 -2.28 19.34 14.19
CA PHE A 217 -1.86 17.97 13.92
C PHE A 217 -1.73 17.15 15.21
N GLU A 218 -1.12 17.70 16.25
CA GLU A 218 -1.03 17.05 17.57
C GLU A 218 -2.41 16.85 18.22
N LYS A 219 -3.36 17.79 18.02
CA LYS A 219 -4.75 17.61 18.50
C LYS A 219 -5.39 16.36 17.90
N ILE A 220 -5.18 16.10 16.61
CA ILE A 220 -5.69 14.90 15.92
C ILE A 220 -5.03 13.64 16.48
N LEU A 221 -3.69 13.63 16.62
CA LEU A 221 -2.95 12.49 17.17
C LEU A 221 -3.40 12.13 18.59
N ARG A 222 -3.56 13.14 19.46
CA ARG A 222 -4.09 12.96 20.81
C ARG A 222 -5.51 12.39 20.78
N GLY A 223 -6.40 12.99 19.97
CA GLY A 223 -7.78 12.52 19.83
C GLY A 223 -7.86 11.04 19.40
N LEU A 224 -6.95 10.57 18.56
CA LEU A 224 -6.86 9.16 18.17
C LEU A 224 -6.30 8.25 19.27
N ARG A 225 -5.31 8.70 20.04
CA ARG A 225 -4.76 7.93 21.18
C ARG A 225 -5.71 7.87 22.38
N ASP A 226 -6.60 8.84 22.54
CA ASP A 226 -7.62 8.83 23.59
C ASP A 226 -8.68 7.73 23.36
N ILE A 227 -8.71 7.09 22.18
CA ILE A 227 -9.64 6.00 21.84
C ILE A 227 -8.97 4.65 22.14
N PRO A 228 -9.42 3.89 23.16
CA PRO A 228 -8.67 2.73 23.67
C PRO A 228 -8.44 1.60 22.67
N HIS A 229 -9.36 1.37 21.73
CA HIS A 229 -9.27 0.29 20.76
C HIS A 229 -8.43 0.63 19.52
N ILE A 230 -7.97 1.88 19.36
CA ILE A 230 -7.08 2.25 18.27
C ILE A 230 -5.65 1.86 18.67
N GLU A 231 -5.16 0.78 18.09
CA GLU A 231 -3.83 0.24 18.36
C GLU A 231 -2.76 1.01 17.59
N ILE A 232 -2.96 1.22 16.28
CA ILE A 232 -1.95 1.75 15.37
C ILE A 232 -2.42 3.07 14.77
N ILE A 233 -1.58 4.10 14.88
CA ILE A 233 -1.69 5.30 14.04
C ILE A 233 -0.65 5.22 12.94
N ARG A 234 -1.05 5.53 11.72
CA ARG A 234 -0.13 5.64 10.59
C ARG A 234 -0.29 6.99 9.91
N ILE A 235 0.80 7.52 9.38
CA ILE A 235 0.80 8.77 8.61
C ILE A 235 1.23 8.43 7.18
N GLY A 236 0.40 8.77 6.19
CA GLY A 236 0.81 8.83 4.79
C GLY A 236 1.30 10.24 4.49
N SER A 237 2.56 10.40 4.09
CA SER A 237 3.12 11.73 3.82
C SER A 237 4.18 11.70 2.74
N ARG A 238 4.07 12.64 1.80
CA ARG A 238 5.11 12.94 0.80
C ARG A 238 5.92 14.19 1.17
N VAL A 239 5.53 14.92 2.21
CA VAL A 239 6.27 16.08 2.72
C VAL A 239 7.75 15.79 2.98
N PRO A 240 8.19 14.65 3.56
CA PRO A 240 9.61 14.37 3.69
C PRO A 240 10.37 14.35 2.35
N VAL A 241 9.68 14.06 1.25
CA VAL A 241 10.24 14.04 -0.11
C VAL A 241 10.21 15.42 -0.75
N PHE A 242 9.10 16.15 -0.61
CA PHE A 242 8.92 17.48 -1.21
C PHE A 242 9.54 18.63 -0.40
N MET A 243 9.71 18.42 0.90
CA MET A 243 10.08 19.45 1.86
C MET A 243 10.65 18.77 3.13
N PRO A 244 11.82 18.11 3.02
CA PRO A 244 12.46 17.42 4.15
C PRO A 244 12.69 18.32 5.37
N GLN A 245 12.75 19.64 5.16
CA GLN A 245 12.84 20.68 6.19
C GLN A 245 11.73 20.59 7.25
N ARG A 246 10.56 20.04 6.92
CA ARG A 246 9.45 19.89 7.89
C ARG A 246 9.77 18.90 9.00
N ILE A 247 10.74 18.01 8.78
CA ILE A 247 11.16 16.97 9.69
C ILE A 247 12.29 17.51 10.57
N ASP A 248 11.88 18.31 11.54
CA ASP A 248 12.73 18.88 12.58
C ASP A 248 12.65 18.06 13.88
N ASP A 249 13.46 18.45 14.87
CA ASP A 249 13.53 17.74 16.14
C ASP A 249 12.23 17.92 16.94
N GLU A 250 11.59 19.09 16.88
CA GLU A 250 10.31 19.37 17.53
C GLU A 250 9.19 18.44 17.04
N LEU A 251 9.07 18.24 15.71
CA LEU A 251 8.11 17.30 15.14
C LEU A 251 8.41 15.88 15.59
N CYS A 252 9.67 15.45 15.53
CA CYS A 252 10.06 14.08 15.88
C CYS A 252 9.82 13.78 17.36
N GLU A 253 10.15 14.73 18.25
CA GLU A 253 9.85 14.65 19.67
C GLU A 253 8.34 14.61 19.96
N MET A 254 7.54 15.39 19.23
CA MET A 254 6.08 15.33 19.33
C MET A 254 5.56 13.95 18.91
N LEU A 255 5.96 13.47 17.73
CA LEU A 255 5.50 12.18 17.18
C LEU A 255 5.88 10.99 18.10
N ALA A 256 7.06 11.02 18.72
CA ALA A 256 7.53 9.97 19.62
C ALA A 256 6.61 9.73 20.83
N LYS A 257 5.81 10.73 21.24
CA LYS A 257 4.86 10.62 22.36
C LYS A 257 3.64 9.73 22.03
N TYR A 258 3.39 9.47 20.74
CA TYR A 258 2.16 8.84 20.25
C TYR A 258 2.37 7.39 19.75
N HIS A 259 3.46 6.73 20.14
CA HIS A 259 3.71 5.32 19.80
C HIS A 259 2.58 4.38 20.27
N PRO A 260 2.30 3.27 19.56
CA PRO A 260 2.90 2.84 18.28
C PRO A 260 2.42 3.66 17.08
N LEU A 261 3.38 4.30 16.40
CA LEU A 261 3.14 5.18 15.25
C LEU A 261 4.05 4.81 14.08
N TRP A 262 3.47 4.75 12.88
CA TRP A 262 4.19 4.42 11.64
C TRP A 262 4.07 5.56 10.62
N MET A 263 5.02 5.64 9.70
CA MET A 263 4.95 6.59 8.58
C MET A 263 5.24 5.90 7.25
N ASN A 264 4.36 6.08 6.26
CA ASN A 264 4.60 5.65 4.89
C ASN A 264 4.92 6.88 4.04
N LEU A 265 6.10 6.85 3.41
CA LEU A 265 6.60 7.88 2.51
C LEU A 265 6.33 7.55 1.05
N HIS A 266 6.41 8.56 0.19
CA HIS A 266 6.10 8.41 -1.24
C HIS A 266 7.27 8.84 -2.14
N PHE A 267 8.18 7.90 -2.36
CA PHE A 267 9.27 7.95 -3.34
C PHE A 267 8.91 7.12 -4.58
N ASN A 268 9.20 7.65 -5.76
CA ASN A 268 9.11 6.97 -7.04
C ASN A 268 10.45 6.86 -7.75
N HIS A 269 11.45 7.68 -7.41
CA HIS A 269 12.74 7.67 -8.10
C HIS A 269 13.92 7.90 -7.14
N ALA A 270 15.05 7.24 -7.41
CA ALA A 270 16.24 7.28 -6.55
C ALA A 270 16.92 8.67 -6.47
N GLN A 271 16.55 9.60 -7.36
CA GLN A 271 17.00 11.00 -7.32
C GLN A 271 16.30 11.81 -6.21
N GLU A 272 15.13 11.37 -5.76
CA GLU A 272 14.38 12.02 -4.67
C GLU A 272 15.03 11.78 -3.30
N ILE A 273 15.91 10.78 -3.19
CA ILE A 273 16.63 10.46 -1.96
C ILE A 273 17.93 11.28 -1.92
N THR A 274 17.78 12.51 -1.44
CA THR A 274 18.85 13.50 -1.26
C THR A 274 19.50 13.41 0.12
N PRO A 275 20.61 14.13 0.37
CA PRO A 275 21.18 14.25 1.70
C PRO A 275 20.20 14.82 2.74
N GLU A 276 19.38 15.82 2.37
CA GLU A 276 18.35 16.42 3.22
C GLU A 276 17.31 15.38 3.64
N VAL A 277 16.81 14.59 2.68
CA VAL A 277 15.88 13.49 2.92
C VAL A 277 16.50 12.44 3.83
N SER A 278 17.75 12.08 3.58
CA SER A 278 18.47 11.06 4.37
C SER A 278 18.56 11.48 5.85
N ARG A 279 18.84 12.77 6.12
CA ARG A 279 18.82 13.34 7.47
C ARG A 279 17.43 13.37 8.08
N ALA A 280 16.42 13.80 7.33
CA ALA A 280 15.02 13.82 7.78
C ALA A 280 14.57 12.41 8.22
N VAL A 281 14.86 11.39 7.41
CA VAL A 281 14.49 10.00 7.71
C VAL A 281 15.31 9.43 8.87
N ASP A 282 16.59 9.79 9.02
CA ASP A 282 17.38 9.43 10.21
C ASP A 282 16.73 9.96 11.49
N LYS A 283 16.23 11.21 11.51
CA LYS A 283 15.48 11.76 12.65
C LYS A 283 14.21 10.96 12.95
N LEU A 284 13.38 10.68 11.94
CA LEU A 284 12.14 9.90 12.10
C LEU A 284 12.41 8.51 12.68
N THR A 285 13.38 7.79 12.11
CA THR A 285 13.72 6.43 12.54
C THR A 285 14.34 6.40 13.93
N ARG A 286 15.11 7.43 14.32
CA ARG A 286 15.64 7.60 15.69
C ARG A 286 14.58 7.98 16.71
N ALA A 287 13.50 8.65 16.30
CA ALA A 287 12.30 8.82 17.11
C ALA A 287 11.50 7.51 17.30
N GLY A 288 12.01 6.39 16.79
CA GLY A 288 11.42 5.06 16.90
C GLY A 288 10.32 4.79 15.89
N ILE A 289 10.10 5.67 14.91
CA ILE A 289 9.00 5.56 13.92
C ILE A 289 9.45 4.60 12.81
N PRO A 290 8.79 3.45 12.61
CA PRO A 290 9.06 2.61 11.46
C PRO A 290 8.57 3.31 10.18
N VAL A 291 9.44 3.33 9.17
CA VAL A 291 9.20 4.05 7.91
C VAL A 291 9.03 3.07 6.76
N GLY A 292 7.90 3.15 6.07
CA GLY A 292 7.62 2.42 4.83
C GLY A 292 7.69 3.33 3.60
N ASN A 293 7.75 2.74 2.41
CA ASN A 293 7.62 3.47 1.14
C ASN A 293 6.53 2.88 0.24
N GLN A 294 5.74 3.78 -0.32
CA GLN A 294 4.72 3.52 -1.31
C GLN A 294 5.12 4.22 -2.61
N SER A 295 5.54 3.46 -3.61
CA SER A 295 5.76 3.96 -4.98
C SER A 295 4.51 3.75 -5.82
N VAL A 296 4.34 4.55 -6.87
CA VAL A 296 3.41 4.28 -7.97
C VAL A 296 4.25 3.94 -9.19
N LEU A 297 3.83 2.93 -9.96
CA LEU A 297 4.46 2.54 -11.21
C LEU A 297 4.03 3.51 -12.31
N LEU A 298 4.95 4.36 -12.75
CA LEU A 298 4.70 5.50 -13.63
C LEU A 298 5.57 5.41 -14.89
N ALA A 299 4.92 5.47 -16.05
CA ALA A 299 5.57 5.43 -17.35
C ALA A 299 6.54 6.62 -17.55
N GLY A 300 7.79 6.32 -17.89
CA GLY A 300 8.85 7.30 -18.09
C GLY A 300 9.43 7.86 -16.78
N VAL A 301 9.10 7.27 -15.62
CA VAL A 301 9.67 7.66 -14.31
C VAL A 301 10.37 6.47 -13.67
N ASN A 302 9.66 5.35 -13.49
CA ASN A 302 10.17 4.20 -12.75
C ASN A 302 9.68 2.85 -13.28
N ASP A 303 9.17 2.82 -14.51
CA ASP A 303 8.73 1.62 -15.23
C ASP A 303 9.91 0.77 -15.78
N CYS A 304 10.94 0.59 -14.95
CA CYS A 304 12.15 -0.15 -15.27
C CYS A 304 12.69 -0.88 -14.04
N VAL A 305 13.00 -2.17 -14.20
CA VAL A 305 13.56 -3.02 -13.13
C VAL A 305 14.84 -2.44 -12.52
N HIS A 306 15.71 -1.83 -13.33
CA HIS A 306 16.98 -1.27 -12.85
C HIS A 306 16.77 0.01 -12.02
N ILE A 307 15.82 0.86 -12.45
CA ILE A 307 15.43 2.05 -11.71
C ILE A 307 14.83 1.65 -10.37
N MET A 308 13.88 0.71 -10.38
CA MET A 308 13.24 0.21 -9.16
C MET A 308 14.24 -0.48 -8.23
N ARG A 309 15.16 -1.28 -8.76
CA ARG A 309 16.22 -1.91 -7.95
C ARG A 309 17.09 -0.86 -7.26
N LYS A 310 17.53 0.16 -7.99
CA LYS A 310 18.30 1.28 -7.43
C LYS A 310 17.50 2.03 -6.36
N LEU A 311 16.21 2.26 -6.58
CA LEU A 311 15.32 2.90 -5.62
C LEU A 311 15.21 2.06 -4.34
N VAL A 312 14.85 0.78 -4.42
CA VAL A 312 14.64 -0.06 -3.23
C VAL A 312 15.92 -0.25 -2.41
N HIS A 313 17.09 -0.28 -3.06
CA HIS A 313 18.38 -0.30 -2.37
C HIS A 313 18.62 0.99 -1.58
N LYS A 314 18.45 2.17 -2.21
CA LYS A 314 18.58 3.46 -1.52
C LYS A 314 17.56 3.65 -0.39
N LEU A 315 16.34 3.16 -0.55
CA LEU A 315 15.33 3.17 0.50
C LEU A 315 15.83 2.40 1.73
N VAL A 316 16.31 1.18 1.50
CA VAL A 316 16.86 0.31 2.55
C VAL A 316 18.09 0.93 3.23
N GLU A 317 19.00 1.55 2.48
CA GLU A 317 20.16 2.28 3.02
C GLU A 317 19.73 3.38 4.03
N ASN A 318 18.53 3.93 3.85
CA ASN A 318 17.94 4.94 4.73
C ASN A 318 16.98 4.37 5.77
N ARG A 319 16.96 3.05 5.99
CA ARG A 319 16.00 2.34 6.88
C ARG A 319 14.53 2.56 6.50
N ILE A 320 14.26 2.79 5.22
CA ILE A 320 12.91 2.86 4.68
C ILE A 320 12.58 1.50 4.08
N ARG A 321 11.49 0.89 4.55
CA ARG A 321 11.04 -0.40 4.04
C ARG A 321 10.21 -0.22 2.77
N PRO A 322 10.61 -0.73 1.59
CA PRO A 322 9.71 -0.80 0.43
C PRO A 322 8.46 -1.59 0.81
N TYR A 323 7.30 -0.93 0.76
CA TYR A 323 6.03 -1.49 1.21
C TYR A 323 5.16 -1.86 0.00
N TYR A 324 4.80 -0.89 -0.83
CA TYR A 324 4.01 -1.12 -2.04
C TYR A 324 4.64 -0.49 -3.28
N ILE A 325 4.42 -1.16 -4.41
CA ILE A 325 4.35 -0.53 -5.73
C ILE A 325 2.87 -0.57 -6.13
N TYR A 326 2.25 0.58 -6.32
CA TYR A 326 0.90 0.67 -6.85
C TYR A 326 0.94 0.68 -8.37
N GLN A 327 0.04 -0.06 -9.00
CA GLN A 327 -0.37 0.25 -10.36
C GLN A 327 -0.93 1.69 -10.39
N CYS A 328 -0.62 2.47 -11.44
CA CYS A 328 -1.21 3.80 -11.60
C CYS A 328 -2.74 3.69 -11.73
N ASP A 329 -3.45 4.42 -10.87
CA ASP A 329 -4.90 4.40 -10.76
C ASP A 329 -5.59 4.98 -12.00
N LEU A 330 -6.89 4.71 -12.14
CA LEU A 330 -7.71 5.12 -13.28
C LEU A 330 -8.27 6.54 -13.12
N VAL A 331 -7.46 7.48 -12.60
CA VAL A 331 -7.92 8.84 -12.29
C VAL A 331 -7.66 9.83 -13.42
N GLU A 332 -8.43 10.91 -13.45
CA GLU A 332 -8.24 12.02 -14.37
C GLU A 332 -6.81 12.56 -14.34
N GLY A 333 -6.26 12.95 -15.50
CA GLY A 333 -4.89 13.43 -15.65
C GLY A 333 -3.81 12.35 -15.71
N SER A 334 -4.07 11.14 -15.20
CA SER A 334 -3.01 10.12 -15.02
C SER A 334 -2.76 9.19 -16.22
N GLY A 335 -3.55 9.31 -17.30
CA GLY A 335 -3.58 8.33 -18.39
C GLY A 335 -2.20 8.05 -19.01
N HIS A 336 -1.42 9.10 -19.23
CA HIS A 336 -0.07 9.03 -19.82
C HIS A 336 0.99 8.40 -18.89
N PHE A 337 0.71 8.24 -17.59
CA PHE A 337 1.57 7.52 -16.65
C PHE A 337 1.29 6.03 -16.56
N ARG A 338 0.17 5.55 -17.11
CA ARG A 338 -0.25 4.17 -16.93
C ARG A 338 0.68 3.20 -17.65
N THR A 339 0.94 2.08 -16.99
CA THR A 339 1.71 0.95 -17.53
C THR A 339 0.82 -0.30 -17.65
N PRO A 340 1.14 -1.25 -18.54
CA PRO A 340 0.55 -2.57 -18.49
C PRO A 340 0.92 -3.29 -17.19
N VAL A 341 0.00 -4.09 -16.64
CA VAL A 341 0.25 -4.90 -15.42
C VAL A 341 1.47 -5.82 -15.57
N GLY A 342 1.73 -6.29 -16.79
CA GLY A 342 2.93 -7.07 -17.12
C GLY A 342 4.24 -6.38 -16.76
N LYS A 343 4.30 -5.04 -16.78
CA LYS A 343 5.49 -4.29 -16.39
C LYS A 343 5.75 -4.38 -14.87
N GLY A 344 4.70 -4.35 -14.07
CA GLY A 344 4.82 -4.57 -12.62
C GLY A 344 5.27 -5.99 -12.29
N LEU A 345 4.75 -7.00 -13.00
CA LEU A 345 5.19 -8.39 -12.89
C LEU A 345 6.67 -8.56 -13.26
N GLU A 346 7.11 -7.97 -14.37
CA GLU A 346 8.51 -7.94 -14.82
C GLU A 346 9.43 -7.36 -13.72
N ILE A 347 9.02 -6.25 -13.11
CA ILE A 347 9.78 -5.61 -12.03
C ILE A 347 9.86 -6.53 -10.80
N ILE A 348 8.76 -7.13 -10.36
CA ILE A 348 8.77 -8.03 -9.20
C ILE A 348 9.62 -9.28 -9.46
N GLU A 349 9.55 -9.86 -10.66
CA GLU A 349 10.42 -10.98 -11.07
C GLU A 349 11.89 -10.59 -10.96
N GLY A 350 12.27 -9.42 -11.48
CA GLY A 350 13.64 -8.91 -11.42
C GLY A 350 14.09 -8.37 -10.05
N LEU A 351 13.23 -8.39 -9.02
CA LEU A 351 13.57 -8.04 -7.65
C LEU A 351 13.60 -9.26 -6.72
N ARG A 352 12.59 -10.13 -6.78
CA ARG A 352 12.49 -11.31 -5.92
C ARG A 352 13.67 -12.25 -6.20
N GLY A 353 14.42 -12.62 -5.16
CA GLY A 353 15.61 -13.46 -5.28
C GLY A 353 16.87 -12.70 -5.73
N HIS A 354 16.73 -11.67 -6.57
CA HIS A 354 17.85 -10.84 -7.05
C HIS A 354 18.32 -9.76 -6.06
N THR A 355 17.57 -9.52 -4.99
CA THR A 355 17.95 -8.61 -3.89
C THR A 355 17.40 -9.12 -2.55
N SER A 356 17.82 -8.49 -1.46
CA SER A 356 17.32 -8.75 -0.10
C SER A 356 15.80 -8.82 -0.06
N GLY A 357 15.25 -9.86 0.59
CA GLY A 357 13.80 -10.08 0.66
C GLY A 357 13.04 -8.91 1.29
N TYR A 358 13.70 -8.13 2.16
CA TYR A 358 13.12 -6.94 2.74
C TYR A 358 13.17 -5.69 1.86
N ALA A 359 13.85 -5.74 0.71
CA ALA A 359 13.83 -4.70 -0.31
C ALA A 359 12.74 -4.94 -1.37
N VAL A 360 12.05 -6.09 -1.33
CA VAL A 360 11.00 -6.44 -2.30
C VAL A 360 9.65 -5.95 -1.77
N PRO A 361 9.04 -4.92 -2.39
CA PRO A 361 7.69 -4.48 -2.05
C PRO A 361 6.64 -5.46 -2.59
N THR A 362 5.40 -5.32 -2.14
CA THR A 362 4.25 -5.97 -2.78
C THR A 362 3.80 -5.09 -3.94
N TYR A 363 3.70 -5.64 -5.16
CA TYR A 363 3.04 -4.95 -6.27
C TYR A 363 1.52 -5.17 -6.14
N VAL A 364 0.76 -4.08 -6.14
CA VAL A 364 -0.69 -4.10 -5.93
C VAL A 364 -1.43 -3.31 -6.99
N ILE A 365 -2.61 -3.78 -7.33
CA ILE A 365 -3.62 -3.00 -8.06
C ILE A 365 -4.69 -2.62 -7.02
N ASP A 366 -4.89 -1.33 -6.76
CA ASP A 366 -6.05 -0.91 -5.96
C ASP A 366 -7.28 -1.00 -6.87
N SER A 367 -8.14 -1.98 -6.61
CA SER A 367 -9.21 -2.38 -7.51
C SER A 367 -10.21 -1.25 -7.72
N PRO A 368 -10.56 -0.93 -8.98
CA PRO A 368 -11.64 0.00 -9.27
C PRO A 368 -12.94 -0.37 -8.56
N GLY A 369 -13.73 0.63 -8.19
CA GLY A 369 -14.97 0.45 -7.42
C GLY A 369 -14.74 0.18 -5.94
N GLY A 370 -13.49 0.23 -5.46
CA GLY A 370 -13.14 0.14 -4.05
C GLY A 370 -13.06 -1.28 -3.50
N GLY A 371 -12.66 -2.25 -4.34
CA GLY A 371 -12.36 -3.62 -3.90
C GLY A 371 -11.08 -3.75 -3.06
N GLY A 372 -10.26 -2.69 -3.01
CA GLY A 372 -9.03 -2.67 -2.24
C GLY A 372 -7.82 -3.17 -3.01
N LYS A 373 -6.69 -3.29 -2.30
CA LYS A 373 -5.36 -3.55 -2.85
C LYS A 373 -5.19 -5.06 -3.08
N ILE A 374 -5.19 -5.45 -4.35
CA ILE A 374 -5.03 -6.84 -4.77
C ILE A 374 -3.57 -7.08 -5.15
N PRO A 375 -2.84 -7.98 -4.46
CA PRO A 375 -1.45 -8.27 -4.78
C PRO A 375 -1.33 -9.02 -6.11
N VAL A 376 -0.32 -8.65 -6.89
CA VAL A 376 0.01 -9.29 -8.17
C VAL A 376 1.50 -9.61 -8.16
N MET A 377 1.85 -10.86 -8.47
CA MET A 377 3.24 -11.32 -8.51
C MET A 377 3.41 -12.45 -9.53
N PRO A 378 4.64 -12.75 -9.95
CA PRO A 378 4.90 -13.90 -10.81
C PRO A 378 4.48 -15.24 -10.17
N ASN A 379 4.20 -16.24 -11.01
CA ASN A 379 3.84 -17.58 -10.56
C ASN A 379 5.11 -18.37 -10.18
N TYR A 380 5.23 -18.77 -8.92
CA TYR A 380 6.32 -19.61 -8.42
C TYR A 380 5.88 -21.07 -8.19
N LEU A 381 4.59 -21.30 -7.92
CA LEU A 381 3.97 -22.61 -7.95
C LEU A 381 3.71 -23.03 -9.40
N ILE A 382 4.24 -24.18 -9.80
CA ILE A 382 4.08 -24.75 -11.14
C ILE A 382 3.02 -25.86 -11.14
N SER A 383 3.10 -26.78 -10.18
CA SER A 383 2.22 -27.96 -10.12
C SER A 383 2.13 -28.49 -8.69
N TYR A 384 1.18 -29.38 -8.42
CA TYR A 384 1.00 -30.03 -7.12
C TYR A 384 0.26 -31.37 -7.28
N SER A 385 0.42 -32.23 -6.27
CA SER A 385 -0.26 -33.52 -6.10
C SER A 385 -0.85 -33.59 -4.68
N ASP A 386 -1.25 -34.76 -4.20
CA ASP A 386 -1.78 -34.98 -2.86
C ASP A 386 -0.72 -34.95 -1.74
N HIS A 387 0.59 -34.96 -2.07
CA HIS A 387 1.68 -34.98 -1.09
C HIS A 387 2.95 -34.22 -1.55
N LYS A 388 2.90 -33.50 -2.67
CA LYS A 388 4.05 -32.73 -3.20
C LYS A 388 3.61 -31.49 -3.93
N VAL A 389 4.43 -30.43 -3.84
CA VAL A 389 4.32 -29.24 -4.70
C VAL A 389 5.59 -29.06 -5.53
N VAL A 390 5.43 -28.65 -6.80
CA VAL A 390 6.51 -28.31 -7.74
C VAL A 390 6.63 -26.79 -7.81
N LEU A 391 7.79 -26.27 -7.46
CA LEU A 391 8.09 -24.84 -7.37
C LEU A 391 9.26 -24.48 -8.28
N ARG A 392 9.23 -23.27 -8.86
CA ARG A 392 10.42 -22.64 -9.45
C ARG A 392 10.93 -21.50 -8.60
N ASN A 393 12.22 -21.20 -8.67
CA ASN A 393 12.80 -19.98 -8.10
C ASN A 393 13.03 -18.89 -9.17
N TYR A 394 13.73 -17.82 -8.80
CA TYR A 394 14.10 -16.69 -9.67
C TYR A 394 15.14 -17.05 -10.76
N GLU A 395 15.83 -18.18 -10.64
CA GLU A 395 16.85 -18.66 -11.60
C GLU A 395 16.24 -19.62 -12.64
N GLY A 396 14.97 -19.99 -12.46
CA GLY A 396 14.35 -21.09 -13.21
C GLY A 396 14.71 -22.48 -12.66
N TYR A 397 15.35 -22.58 -11.50
CA TYR A 397 15.55 -23.86 -10.82
C TYR A 397 14.20 -24.41 -10.34
N ILE A 398 13.86 -25.62 -10.78
CA ILE A 398 12.61 -26.30 -10.45
C ILE A 398 12.89 -27.40 -9.42
N SER A 399 12.12 -27.42 -8.34
CA SER A 399 12.25 -28.41 -7.27
C SER A 399 10.90 -28.83 -6.71
N THR A 400 10.89 -29.97 -6.04
CA THR A 400 9.72 -30.47 -5.30
C THR A 400 9.87 -30.20 -3.81
N TYR A 401 8.77 -29.84 -3.15
CA TYR A 401 8.65 -29.85 -1.69
C TYR A 401 7.69 -30.97 -1.29
N GLU A 402 8.14 -31.86 -0.40
CA GLU A 402 7.34 -32.95 0.16
C GLU A 402 6.39 -32.42 1.24
N GLU A 403 5.10 -32.69 1.10
CA GLU A 403 4.10 -32.38 2.11
C GLU A 403 3.89 -33.57 3.06
N PRO A 404 3.52 -33.33 4.32
CA PRO A 404 3.30 -34.41 5.28
C PRO A 404 2.10 -35.29 4.88
N GLU A 405 2.29 -36.62 4.83
CA GLU A 405 1.20 -37.58 4.58
C GLU A 405 0.10 -37.54 5.66
N HIS A 406 0.44 -37.05 6.85
CA HIS A 406 -0.48 -36.94 7.98
C HIS A 406 -0.40 -35.55 8.60
N TYR A 407 -1.51 -34.83 8.60
CA TYR A 407 -1.69 -33.56 9.30
C TYR A 407 -2.98 -33.59 10.13
N THR A 408 -2.85 -33.37 11.44
CA THR A 408 -4.01 -33.17 12.31
C THR A 408 -4.43 -31.70 12.25
N ARG A 409 -5.66 -31.44 11.78
CA ARG A 409 -6.21 -30.08 11.71
C ARG A 409 -6.18 -29.42 13.09
N HIS A 410 -5.84 -28.13 13.10
CA HIS A 410 -5.92 -27.29 14.29
C HIS A 410 -7.30 -27.35 14.98
N ASP A 411 -7.30 -27.59 16.28
CA ASP A 411 -8.52 -27.63 17.11
C ASP A 411 -8.89 -26.23 17.60
N ALA A 412 -9.73 -25.54 16.82
CA ALA A 412 -10.19 -24.19 17.12
C ALA A 412 -10.93 -24.09 18.46
N ALA A 413 -11.54 -25.17 18.97
CA ALA A 413 -12.26 -25.14 20.24
C ALA A 413 -11.32 -25.03 21.44
N LYS A 414 -10.07 -25.49 21.30
CA LYS A 414 -9.03 -25.42 22.33
C LYS A 414 -8.12 -24.20 22.19
N CYS A 415 -8.14 -23.53 21.04
CA CYS A 415 -7.32 -22.36 20.79
C CYS A 415 -7.94 -21.10 21.41
N VAL A 416 -7.18 -20.41 22.27
CA VAL A 416 -7.62 -19.16 22.91
C VAL A 416 -7.85 -18.08 21.85
N ASP A 417 -6.97 -17.98 20.86
CA ASP A 417 -7.04 -16.96 19.82
C ASP A 417 -8.19 -17.18 18.84
N CYS A 418 -8.49 -18.44 18.48
CA CYS A 418 -9.67 -18.74 17.66
C CYS A 418 -10.97 -18.36 18.37
N ARG A 419 -11.03 -18.52 19.71
CA ARG A 419 -12.19 -18.11 20.51
C ARG A 419 -12.26 -16.60 20.73
N ALA A 420 -11.15 -15.90 20.55
CA ALA A 420 -11.05 -14.44 20.62
C ALA A 420 -10.98 -13.79 19.22
N ALA A 421 -11.37 -14.51 18.17
CA ALA A 421 -11.36 -14.00 16.80
C ALA A 421 -12.20 -12.73 16.70
N ARG A 422 -11.66 -11.73 16.00
CA ARG A 422 -12.39 -10.48 15.78
C ARG A 422 -13.52 -10.71 14.79
N PRO A 423 -14.71 -10.14 15.03
CA PRO A 423 -15.80 -10.22 14.09
C PRO A 423 -15.49 -9.37 12.84
N GLU A 424 -15.58 -9.97 11.65
CA GLU A 424 -15.52 -9.28 10.35
C GLU A 424 -16.85 -9.43 9.58
N PRO A 425 -17.98 -8.96 10.15
CA PRO A 425 -19.31 -9.28 9.64
C PRO A 425 -19.49 -8.77 8.21
N GLY A 426 -19.85 -9.68 7.31
CA GLY A 426 -20.14 -9.36 5.91
C GLY A 426 -18.92 -9.09 5.03
N GLN A 427 -17.69 -9.28 5.52
CA GLN A 427 -16.46 -9.00 4.75
C GLN A 427 -15.48 -10.18 4.65
N GLU A 428 -15.88 -11.39 5.08
CA GLU A 428 -15.02 -12.59 5.03
C GLU A 428 -14.74 -13.09 3.61
N GLY A 429 -15.67 -12.91 2.67
CA GLY A 429 -15.51 -13.27 1.26
C GLY A 429 -15.02 -14.71 1.07
N VAL A 430 -13.95 -14.87 0.27
CA VAL A 430 -13.33 -16.18 -0.05
C VAL A 430 -12.79 -16.87 1.20
N TYR A 431 -12.31 -16.14 2.20
CA TYR A 431 -11.88 -16.74 3.46
C TYR A 431 -13.06 -17.42 4.18
N GLY A 432 -14.27 -16.84 4.12
CA GLY A 432 -15.49 -17.47 4.64
C GLY A 432 -15.82 -18.81 3.97
N LEU A 433 -15.46 -18.99 2.68
CA LEU A 433 -15.57 -20.28 1.99
C LEU A 433 -14.57 -21.30 2.56
N LEU A 434 -13.31 -20.89 2.75
CA LEU A 434 -12.26 -21.73 3.33
C LEU A 434 -12.54 -22.10 4.80
N ALA A 435 -13.18 -21.20 5.55
CA ALA A 435 -13.56 -21.40 6.94
C ALA A 435 -14.81 -22.28 7.10
N GLY A 436 -15.56 -22.55 6.03
CA GLY A 436 -16.83 -23.28 6.09
C GLY A 436 -17.99 -22.46 6.67
N HIS A 437 -17.90 -21.13 6.62
CA HIS A 437 -18.99 -20.23 7.02
C HIS A 437 -20.04 -20.07 5.91
N GLN A 438 -19.68 -20.39 4.66
CA GLN A 438 -20.55 -20.39 3.49
C GLN A 438 -19.99 -21.36 2.43
N MET A 439 -20.82 -21.84 1.51
CA MET A 439 -20.37 -22.75 0.43
C MET A 439 -20.12 -22.07 -0.91
N TRP A 440 -20.71 -20.90 -1.15
CA TRP A 440 -20.55 -20.18 -2.42
C TRP A 440 -20.72 -18.68 -2.21
N ILE A 441 -20.26 -17.89 -3.19
CA ILE A 441 -20.50 -16.44 -3.28
C ILE A 441 -21.12 -16.20 -4.65
N GLU A 442 -22.28 -15.54 -4.66
CA GLU A 442 -22.99 -15.22 -5.88
C GLU A 442 -22.93 -13.72 -6.18
N PRO A 443 -22.75 -13.31 -7.45
CA PRO A 443 -22.95 -11.92 -7.84
C PRO A 443 -24.38 -11.47 -7.55
N LYS A 444 -24.57 -10.20 -7.20
CA LYS A 444 -25.90 -9.60 -7.06
C LYS A 444 -26.72 -9.80 -8.34
N GLY A 445 -27.97 -10.26 -8.23
CA GLY A 445 -28.82 -10.56 -9.38
C GLY A 445 -28.76 -12.02 -9.83
N HIS A 446 -27.91 -12.86 -9.23
CA HIS A 446 -27.73 -14.25 -9.66
C HIS A 446 -29.05 -15.04 -9.60
N ALA A 447 -29.73 -15.05 -8.46
CA ALA A 447 -30.98 -15.79 -8.29
C ALA A 447 -32.08 -15.28 -9.25
N GLU A 448 -32.16 -13.97 -9.47
CA GLU A 448 -33.15 -13.35 -10.36
C GLU A 448 -32.91 -13.69 -11.83
N ILE A 449 -31.65 -13.75 -12.27
CA ILE A 449 -31.31 -14.16 -13.64
C ILE A 449 -31.66 -15.65 -13.85
N HIS A 450 -31.44 -16.47 -12.82
CA HIS A 450 -31.64 -17.92 -12.89
C HIS A 450 -33.08 -18.34 -12.65
N SER A 451 -33.94 -17.47 -12.09
CA SER A 451 -35.38 -17.69 -12.07
C SER A 451 -36.00 -17.63 -13.47
N ARG A 452 -35.28 -17.06 -14.46
CA ARG A 452 -35.74 -16.92 -15.86
C ARG A 452 -37.11 -16.24 -15.98
N GLY A 453 -37.39 -15.30 -15.09
CA GLY A 453 -38.67 -14.59 -15.05
C GLY A 453 -39.83 -15.43 -14.47
N ASN A 454 -39.54 -16.57 -13.83
CA ASN A 454 -40.56 -17.30 -13.09
C ASN A 454 -41.05 -16.46 -11.90
N THR A 455 -42.29 -16.00 -11.99
CA THR A 455 -42.95 -15.19 -10.95
C THR A 455 -43.73 -16.03 -9.94
N GLU A 456 -43.90 -17.33 -10.19
CA GLU A 456 -44.64 -18.24 -9.32
C GLU A 456 -43.70 -19.28 -8.70
N ALA A 457 -43.56 -19.21 -7.37
CA ALA A 457 -42.83 -20.23 -6.63
C ALA A 457 -43.56 -21.58 -6.75
N HIS A 458 -42.93 -22.60 -7.33
CA HIS A 458 -43.51 -23.93 -7.44
C HIS A 458 -42.94 -24.88 -6.39
N ARG A 459 -43.63 -26.02 -6.15
CA ARG A 459 -43.33 -26.99 -5.08
C ARG A 459 -41.88 -27.50 -4.98
N LEU A 460 -41.06 -27.33 -6.02
CA LEU A 460 -39.65 -27.75 -5.99
C LEU A 460 -38.72 -26.65 -5.47
N GLN A 461 -39.12 -25.38 -5.56
CA GLN A 461 -38.37 -24.20 -5.11
C GLN A 461 -38.57 -23.96 -3.60
N ASP A 462 -38.03 -24.87 -2.80
CA ASP A 462 -38.07 -24.81 -1.35
C ASP A 462 -36.65 -24.56 -0.81
N PRO A 463 -36.37 -23.38 -0.23
CA PRO A 463 -35.05 -23.01 0.29
C PRO A 463 -34.44 -24.01 1.27
N SER A 464 -35.28 -24.72 2.03
CA SER A 464 -34.80 -25.73 2.99
C SER A 464 -34.01 -26.87 2.33
N LYS A 465 -34.19 -27.11 1.03
CA LYS A 465 -33.48 -28.14 0.26
C LYS A 465 -32.03 -27.79 -0.04
N TRP A 466 -31.67 -26.51 0.03
CA TRP A 466 -30.34 -26.01 -0.35
C TRP A 466 -29.52 -25.60 0.86
N GLN A 467 -29.93 -26.01 2.06
CA GLN A 467 -29.18 -25.78 3.29
C GLN A 467 -28.19 -26.91 3.53
N PRO A 468 -26.88 -26.66 3.42
CA PRO A 468 -25.88 -27.69 3.70
C PRO A 468 -25.84 -27.99 5.20
N LEU A 469 -25.78 -29.28 5.54
CA LEU A 469 -25.60 -29.71 6.93
C LEU A 469 -24.18 -29.35 7.40
N GLY A 470 -24.08 -28.59 8.49
CA GLY A 470 -22.80 -28.28 9.14
C GLY A 470 -21.96 -27.19 8.48
N ILE A 471 -22.50 -26.48 7.47
CA ILE A 471 -21.84 -25.34 6.82
C ILE A 471 -22.77 -24.13 6.86
N GLY A 472 -22.26 -23.02 7.39
CA GLY A 472 -22.95 -21.73 7.44
C GLY A 472 -24.16 -21.62 8.36
N GLY A 473 -24.61 -20.37 8.56
CA GLY A 473 -25.90 -20.06 9.17
C GLY A 473 -26.96 -19.98 8.08
N ALA A 474 -27.94 -20.87 8.12
CA ALA A 474 -29.26 -20.75 7.49
C ALA A 474 -29.35 -19.78 6.28
N ILE A 475 -29.16 -20.30 5.07
CA ILE A 475 -29.64 -19.63 3.84
C ILE A 475 -31.17 -19.69 3.91
N GLU A 476 -31.79 -18.74 4.60
CA GLU A 476 -33.23 -18.66 4.92
C GLU A 476 -33.88 -20.01 5.31
N GLY A 477 -33.93 -20.31 6.61
CA GLY A 477 -34.58 -21.53 7.15
C GLY A 477 -33.70 -22.29 8.13
N SER A 478 -34.14 -23.42 8.67
CA SER A 478 -33.33 -24.23 9.61
C SER A 478 -32.81 -25.50 8.94
N ALA A 479 -31.54 -25.85 9.21
CA ALA A 479 -30.93 -27.05 8.66
C ALA A 479 -31.75 -28.29 9.06
N GLY A 480 -32.02 -29.16 8.10
CA GLY A 480 -32.73 -30.42 8.35
C GLY A 480 -32.01 -31.30 9.35
N ALA A 481 -32.76 -32.13 10.07
CA ALA A 481 -32.18 -33.09 11.01
C ALA A 481 -31.23 -34.05 10.26
N PRO A 482 -30.08 -34.44 10.85
CA PRO A 482 -29.18 -35.41 10.25
C PRO A 482 -29.94 -36.68 9.88
N LEU A 483 -29.66 -37.23 8.70
CA LEU A 483 -30.21 -38.53 8.32
C LEU A 483 -29.75 -39.57 9.34
N LYS A 484 -30.68 -40.41 9.80
CA LYS A 484 -30.31 -41.59 10.58
C LYS A 484 -29.36 -42.42 9.74
N VAL A 485 -28.13 -42.58 10.23
CA VAL A 485 -27.20 -43.57 9.69
C VAL A 485 -27.94 -44.91 9.72
N LEU A 486 -28.22 -45.46 8.54
CA LEU A 486 -28.71 -46.83 8.44
C LEU A 486 -27.60 -47.69 9.02
N GLN A 487 -27.81 -48.23 10.22
CA GLN A 487 -26.91 -49.24 10.74
C GLN A 487 -26.89 -50.35 9.71
N ALA A 488 -25.70 -50.68 9.19
CA ALA A 488 -25.52 -51.92 8.45
C ALA A 488 -26.10 -53.02 9.33
N SER A 489 -27.13 -53.70 8.84
CA SER A 489 -27.71 -54.80 9.60
C SER A 489 -26.58 -55.78 9.89
N ALA A 490 -26.59 -56.37 11.09
CA ALA A 490 -25.63 -57.40 11.49
C ALA A 490 -25.67 -58.67 10.59
N ALA A 491 -26.45 -58.66 9.50
CA ALA A 491 -26.52 -59.73 8.51
C ALA A 491 -25.42 -59.65 7.43
N ALA A 492 -24.58 -58.61 7.41
CA ALA A 492 -23.47 -58.50 6.46
C ALA A 492 -22.17 -59.20 6.91
N GLN A 493 -22.19 -59.97 8.01
CA GLN A 493 -20.99 -60.66 8.52
C GLN A 493 -20.75 -62.06 7.93
N ASP A 494 -21.61 -62.58 7.06
CA ASP A 494 -21.46 -63.93 6.46
C ASP A 494 -21.64 -63.96 4.93
N LEU A 495 -21.10 -62.97 4.20
CA LEU A 495 -20.89 -63.14 2.77
C LEU A 495 -19.47 -63.69 2.55
N PRO A 496 -19.30 -64.89 1.98
CA PRO A 496 -17.97 -65.40 1.64
C PRO A 496 -17.32 -64.41 0.66
N SER A 497 -16.02 -64.17 0.86
CA SER A 497 -15.18 -63.34 -0.01
C SER A 497 -15.52 -63.61 -1.48
N GLY A 498 -16.01 -62.58 -2.17
CA GLY A 498 -16.45 -62.68 -3.56
C GLY A 498 -15.37 -63.28 -4.45
N THR A 499 -15.55 -64.53 -4.84
CA THR A 499 -15.04 -65.05 -6.11
C THR A 499 -16.00 -64.61 -7.19
N GLU A 500 -15.96 -63.33 -7.57
CA GLU A 500 -16.43 -62.99 -8.92
C GLU A 500 -15.32 -63.41 -9.88
N GLU A 501 -15.57 -64.46 -10.66
CA GLU A 501 -14.73 -64.78 -11.80
C GLU A 501 -14.71 -63.57 -12.74
N ARG A 502 -13.51 -63.05 -13.05
CA ARG A 502 -13.36 -62.04 -14.11
C ARG A 502 -13.96 -62.61 -15.40
N PRO A 503 -14.71 -61.82 -16.18
CA PRO A 503 -15.09 -62.22 -17.53
C PRO A 503 -13.82 -62.54 -18.32
N LYS A 504 -13.82 -63.66 -19.04
CA LYS A 504 -12.70 -64.01 -19.92
C LYS A 504 -12.62 -63.01 -21.07
N GLU A 505 -11.40 -62.75 -21.51
CA GLU A 505 -11.09 -61.82 -22.60
C GLU A 505 -11.91 -62.18 -23.85
N GLY A 506 -12.85 -61.31 -24.24
CA GLY A 506 -13.65 -61.45 -25.47
C GLY A 506 -15.17 -61.63 -25.30
N GLU A 507 -15.74 -61.66 -24.08
CA GLU A 507 -17.20 -61.69 -23.91
C GLU A 507 -17.81 -60.30 -23.70
N PRO A 508 -18.92 -59.95 -24.40
CA PRO A 508 -19.56 -58.64 -24.26
C PRO A 508 -20.39 -58.57 -22.97
N THR A 509 -20.15 -57.53 -22.16
CA THR A 509 -20.97 -57.22 -20.98
C THR A 509 -22.33 -56.70 -21.44
N ALA A 510 -23.35 -57.56 -21.38
CA ALA A 510 -24.71 -57.22 -21.76
C ALA A 510 -25.42 -56.40 -20.65
N ALA A 511 -25.74 -55.15 -20.95
CA ALA A 511 -27.07 -54.54 -20.78
C ALA A 511 -26.99 -53.03 -21.00
N ALA A 512 -26.86 -52.64 -22.27
CA ALA A 512 -27.27 -51.33 -22.74
C ALA A 512 -28.77 -51.39 -23.08
N HIS A 513 -29.62 -50.91 -22.17
CA HIS A 513 -31.01 -50.48 -22.38
C HIS A 513 -31.32 -49.63 -21.13
N GLY A 514 -31.81 -48.41 -21.16
CA GLY A 514 -32.57 -47.64 -22.13
C GLY A 514 -33.52 -46.78 -21.28
N GLU A 515 -33.66 -45.50 -21.65
CA GLU A 515 -34.61 -44.52 -21.08
C GLU A 515 -34.34 -44.02 -19.65
N LEU A 516 -33.93 -42.75 -19.55
CA LEU A 516 -34.59 -41.75 -18.70
C LEU A 516 -34.27 -40.37 -19.29
N LEU A 517 -35.36 -39.71 -19.72
CA LEU A 517 -35.45 -38.31 -20.13
C LEU A 517 -35.07 -37.35 -19.00
#